data_AF-A0A401ZWC0-F1
#
_entry.id   AF-A0A401ZWC0-F1
#
_cell.length_a   1.000
_cell.length_b   1.000
_cell.length_c   1.000
_cell.angle_alpha   90.00
_cell.angle_beta   90.00
_cell.angle_gamma   90.00
#
_symmetry.space_group_name_H-M   'P 1'
#
loop_
_entity.id
_entity.type
_entity.pdbx_description
1 polymer ?
#
loop_
_entity_poly.entity_id
_entity_poly.type
_entity_poly.pdbx_seq_one_letter_code
_entity_poly.pdbx_strand_id
1 'polypeptide(L)'
;MDESFETLDLEKFPMTAEEAASVEVPKRFIRQMKTPLFKPAYEERVKAILHHHNCYLEVRDEYCIITFPPGTTTEQLWGNATCDRNKIVLPDGYDLLEMAIPNSDLSNPGFPPEDFADIHA
;
A
#
# COMPACT_ATOMS: atom_id res chain seq x y z
N MET A 1 -26.49 32.93 -52.09
CA MET A 1 -25.32 32.52 -51.32
C MET A 1 -25.84 32.20 -49.94
N ASP A 2 -26.32 30.97 -49.86
CA ASP A 2 -26.67 30.24 -48.65
C ASP A 2 -25.43 30.09 -47.78
N GLU A 3 -25.60 30.22 -46.47
CA GLU A 3 -24.90 29.43 -45.46
C GLU A 3 -25.62 29.65 -44.11
N SER A 4 -26.67 28.85 -43.91
CA SER A 4 -27.32 28.61 -42.63
C SER A 4 -26.32 27.93 -41.70
N PHE A 5 -25.96 28.60 -40.60
CA PHE A 5 -25.18 27.99 -39.54
C PHE A 5 -26.13 27.18 -38.66
N GLU A 6 -26.12 25.86 -38.82
CA GLU A 6 -26.89 24.92 -38.01
C GLU A 6 -26.56 25.11 -36.53
N THR A 7 -27.58 25.45 -35.73
CA THR A 7 -27.59 25.34 -34.28
C THR A 7 -27.37 23.87 -33.92
N LEU A 8 -26.17 23.54 -33.44
CA LEU A 8 -25.86 22.21 -32.91
C LEU A 8 -26.61 22.01 -31.60
N ASP A 9 -27.61 21.14 -31.70
CA ASP A 9 -28.49 20.65 -30.65
C ASP A 9 -27.68 19.97 -29.53
N LEU A 10 -27.69 20.58 -28.34
CA LEU A 10 -26.92 20.15 -27.17
C LEU A 10 -27.62 19.05 -26.35
N GLU A 11 -28.57 18.29 -26.94
CA GLU A 11 -29.35 17.26 -26.26
C GLU A 11 -28.90 15.82 -26.58
N LYS A 12 -27.59 15.56 -26.71
CA LYS A 12 -27.13 14.21 -27.06
C LYS A 12 -25.83 13.72 -26.45
N PHE A 13 -25.64 13.96 -25.16
CA PHE A 13 -24.73 13.13 -24.36
C PHE A 13 -25.41 12.71 -23.07
N PRO A 14 -25.98 11.49 -22.97
CA PRO A 14 -26.14 10.88 -21.67
C PRO A 14 -24.71 10.57 -21.16
N MET A 15 -24.13 11.49 -20.40
CA MET A 15 -23.03 11.15 -19.50
C MET A 15 -23.62 10.26 -18.41
N THR A 16 -23.60 8.95 -18.65
CA THR A 16 -23.84 7.96 -17.61
C THR A 16 -22.65 7.98 -16.67
N ALA A 17 -22.82 8.69 -15.57
CA ALA A 17 -21.90 8.72 -14.44
C ALA A 17 -21.99 7.42 -13.64
N GLU A 18 -21.69 6.26 -14.22
CA GLU A 18 -21.64 5.01 -13.46
C GLU A 18 -20.99 3.89 -14.27
N GLU A 19 -19.68 3.93 -14.43
CA GLU A 19 -18.87 2.71 -14.67
C GLU A 19 -17.40 3.06 -14.40
N ALA A 20 -17.13 3.50 -13.16
CA ALA A 20 -15.82 3.30 -12.57
C ALA A 20 -15.69 1.79 -12.35
N ALA A 21 -15.37 1.07 -13.44
CA ALA A 21 -15.02 -0.34 -13.39
C ALA A 21 -14.00 -0.48 -12.27
N SER A 22 -14.42 -1.16 -11.20
CA SER A 22 -13.56 -1.53 -10.10
C SER A 22 -12.49 -2.44 -10.71
N VAL A 23 -11.35 -1.84 -11.06
CA VAL A 23 -10.17 -2.60 -11.46
C VAL A 23 -9.83 -3.41 -10.22
N GLU A 24 -10.19 -4.70 -10.23
CA GLU A 24 -9.86 -5.63 -9.16
C GLU A 24 -8.33 -5.70 -9.10
N VAL A 25 -7.75 -4.92 -8.18
CA VAL A 25 -6.30 -4.91 -7.96
C VAL A 25 -5.93 -6.34 -7.55
N PRO A 26 -4.91 -6.96 -8.17
CA PRO A 26 -4.55 -8.33 -7.87
C PRO A 26 -4.12 -8.44 -6.40
N LYS A 27 -5.00 -9.02 -5.58
CA LYS A 27 -4.77 -9.29 -4.16
C LYS A 27 -3.99 -10.59 -4.01
N ARG A 28 -2.84 -10.55 -3.32
CA ARG A 28 -2.10 -11.76 -2.95
C ARG A 28 -2.03 -11.90 -1.44
N PHE A 29 -2.25 -13.11 -0.94
CA PHE A 29 -2.08 -13.38 0.48
C PHE A 29 -0.60 -13.37 0.85
N ILE A 30 -0.24 -12.63 1.89
CA ILE A 30 1.11 -12.59 2.44
C ILE A 30 1.07 -13.06 3.89
N ARG A 31 2.05 -13.89 4.25
CA ARG A 31 2.22 -14.37 5.63
C ARG A 31 3.46 -13.79 6.28
N GLN A 32 4.49 -13.54 5.49
CA GLN A 32 5.77 -13.08 5.97
C GLN A 32 6.39 -12.10 4.98
N MET A 33 7.09 -11.12 5.49
CA MET A 33 7.90 -10.18 4.73
C MET A 33 9.26 -10.03 5.40
N LYS A 34 10.32 -9.98 4.59
CA LYS A 34 11.66 -9.68 5.07
C LYS A 34 11.91 -8.19 4.91
N THR A 35 12.51 -7.58 5.92
CA THR A 35 12.80 -6.15 5.94
C THR A 35 14.21 -5.90 6.46
N PRO A 36 14.91 -4.84 6.02
CA PRO A 36 16.16 -4.45 6.66
C PRO A 36 15.97 -4.16 8.16
N LEU A 37 17.08 -4.14 8.90
CA LEU A 37 17.06 -3.77 10.31
C LEU A 37 16.49 -2.36 10.48
N PHE A 38 15.57 -2.22 11.44
CA PHE A 38 15.08 -0.91 11.83
C PHE A 38 16.17 -0.16 12.60
N LYS A 39 16.17 1.17 12.47
CA LYS A 39 17.01 2.00 13.34
C LYS A 39 16.55 1.83 14.79
N PRO A 40 17.46 1.80 15.78
CA PRO A 40 17.11 1.58 17.19
C PRO A 40 16.04 2.54 17.71
N ALA A 41 16.07 3.79 17.26
CA ALA A 41 15.11 4.82 17.64
C ALA A 41 13.66 4.53 17.18
N TYR A 42 13.47 3.69 16.17
CA TYR A 42 12.16 3.35 15.61
C TYR A 42 11.76 1.90 15.88
N GLU A 43 12.72 1.02 16.20
CA GLU A 43 12.47 -0.41 16.38
C GLU A 43 11.41 -0.70 17.44
N GLU A 44 11.51 -0.08 18.62
CA GLU A 44 10.55 -0.31 19.71
C GLU A 44 9.13 0.12 19.32
N ARG A 45 9.00 1.25 18.61
CA ARG A 45 7.70 1.76 18.15
C ARG A 45 7.13 0.88 17.04
N VAL A 46 7.95 0.50 16.06
CA VAL A 46 7.57 -0.45 15.00
C VAL A 46 7.08 -1.76 15.60
N LYS A 47 7.79 -2.29 16.60
CA LYS A 47 7.37 -3.50 17.30
C LYS A 47 6.04 -3.32 18.03
N ALA A 48 5.81 -2.17 18.66
CA ALA A 48 4.54 -1.86 19.32
C ALA A 48 3.37 -1.77 18.32
N ILE A 49 3.56 -1.10 17.18
CA ILE A 49 2.55 -1.00 16.11
C ILE A 49 2.25 -2.40 15.57
N LEU A 50 3.27 -3.16 15.18
CA LEU A 50 3.10 -4.52 14.68
C LEU A 50 2.36 -5.40 15.69
N HIS A 51 2.73 -5.35 16.97
CA HIS A 51 2.06 -6.12 18.01
C HIS A 51 0.61 -5.69 18.23
N HIS A 52 0.28 -4.40 18.07
CA HIS A 52 -1.09 -3.90 18.17
C HIS A 52 -2.00 -4.53 17.10
N HIS A 53 -1.47 -4.76 15.91
CA HIS A 53 -2.19 -5.38 14.78
C HIS A 53 -1.94 -6.89 14.66
N ASN A 54 -1.60 -7.57 15.76
CA ASN A 54 -1.33 -9.02 15.81
C ASN A 54 -0.25 -9.50 14.82
N CYS A 55 0.67 -8.62 14.44
CA CYS A 55 1.86 -8.95 13.67
C CYS A 55 3.03 -9.23 14.62
N TYR A 56 3.96 -10.07 14.17
CA TYR A 56 5.15 -10.43 14.95
C TYR A 56 6.40 -9.98 14.21
N LEU A 57 7.27 -9.26 14.92
CA LEU A 57 8.59 -8.88 14.43
C LEU A 57 9.65 -9.79 15.05
N GLU A 58 10.35 -10.52 14.20
CA GLU A 58 11.53 -11.31 14.57
C GLU A 58 12.78 -10.61 14.04
N VAL A 59 13.66 -10.18 14.95
CA VAL A 59 14.94 -9.54 14.59
C VAL A 59 16.00 -10.64 14.44
N ARG A 60 16.65 -10.69 13.26
CA ARG A 60 17.82 -11.55 12.97
C ARG A 60 19.07 -10.68 12.90
N ASP A 61 20.24 -11.29 12.76
CA ASP A 61 21.53 -10.57 12.73
C ASP A 61 21.65 -9.56 11.58
N GLU A 62 21.02 -9.82 10.42
CA GLU A 62 21.18 -9.01 9.20
C GLU A 62 19.87 -8.39 8.67
N TYR A 63 18.72 -8.86 9.15
CA TYR A 63 17.40 -8.44 8.69
C TYR A 63 16.33 -8.75 9.74
N CYS A 64 15.13 -8.21 9.57
CA CYS A 64 13.97 -8.59 10.35
C CYS A 64 12.96 -9.36 9.49
N ILE A 65 12.18 -10.22 10.14
CA ILE A 65 11.04 -10.91 9.54
C ILE A 65 9.77 -10.40 10.22
N ILE A 66 8.85 -9.86 9.43
CA ILE A 66 7.51 -9.51 9.88
C ILE A 66 6.59 -10.66 9.50
N THR A 67 5.96 -11.27 10.50
CA THR A 67 4.91 -12.29 10.30
C THR A 67 3.55 -11.63 10.49
N PHE A 68 2.72 -11.74 9.48
CA PHE A 68 1.38 -11.15 9.44
C PHE A 68 0.31 -12.16 9.88
N PRO A 69 -0.80 -11.68 10.46
CA PRO A 69 -1.94 -12.52 10.78
C PRO A 69 -2.61 -13.10 9.51
N PRO A 70 -3.35 -14.20 9.65
CA PRO A 70 -4.10 -14.78 8.52
C PRO A 70 -5.15 -13.78 8.01
N GLY A 71 -5.35 -13.75 6.68
CA GLY A 71 -6.24 -12.79 6.03
C GLY A 71 -5.55 -11.51 5.56
N THR A 72 -4.27 -11.34 5.87
CA THR A 72 -3.46 -10.24 5.33
C THR A 72 -3.28 -10.39 3.82
N THR A 73 -3.55 -9.32 3.09
CA THR A 73 -3.44 -9.25 1.63
C THR A 73 -2.49 -8.16 1.21
N THR A 74 -1.86 -8.31 0.05
CA THR A 74 -1.07 -7.26 -0.61
C THR A 74 -1.75 -6.84 -1.90
N GLU A 75 -1.78 -5.55 -2.16
CA GLU A 75 -2.36 -4.91 -3.34
C GLU A 75 -1.26 -4.11 -4.06
N GLN A 76 -1.01 -4.37 -5.33
CA GLN A 76 0.02 -3.63 -6.06
C GLN A 76 -0.44 -2.19 -6.32
N LEU A 77 0.27 -1.20 -5.75
CA LEU A 77 0.04 0.22 -5.96
C LEU A 77 1.00 0.72 -7.04
N TRP A 78 0.61 0.62 -8.33
CA TRP A 78 1.38 1.12 -9.48
C TRP A 78 2.90 0.92 -9.38
N GLY A 79 3.39 -0.24 -9.80
CA GLY A 79 4.82 -0.48 -9.96
C GLY A 79 5.36 0.16 -11.25
N ASN A 80 6.43 0.95 -11.14
CA ASN A 80 7.34 1.14 -12.27
C ASN A 80 8.33 -0.04 -12.29
N ALA A 81 8.92 -0.36 -13.44
CA ALA A 81 9.84 -1.50 -13.63
C ALA A 81 11.05 -1.57 -12.66
N THR A 82 11.26 -0.53 -11.86
CA THR A 82 12.36 -0.36 -10.91
C THR A 82 11.94 -0.31 -9.43
N CYS A 83 10.65 -0.10 -9.12
CA CYS A 83 10.17 0.00 -7.75
C CYS A 83 8.74 -0.50 -7.66
N ASP A 84 8.58 -1.77 -7.25
CA ASP A 84 7.28 -2.30 -6.86
C ASP A 84 6.90 -1.72 -5.50
N ARG A 85 5.78 -1.00 -5.50
CA ARG A 85 5.10 -0.55 -4.29
C ARG A 85 3.85 -1.40 -4.13
N ASN A 86 3.74 -2.08 -3.01
CA ASN A 86 2.52 -2.79 -2.66
C ASN A 86 1.93 -2.19 -1.40
N LYS A 87 0.64 -2.37 -1.22
CA LYS A 87 -0.12 -2.02 -0.02
C LYS A 87 -0.47 -3.31 0.68
N ILE A 88 0.07 -3.53 1.85
CA ILE A 88 -0.29 -4.66 2.70
C ILE A 88 -1.46 -4.23 3.57
N VAL A 89 -2.61 -4.86 3.35
CA VAL A 89 -3.85 -4.65 4.11
C VAL A 89 -4.01 -5.77 5.12
N LEU A 90 -3.97 -5.41 6.40
CA LEU A 90 -4.19 -6.31 7.53
C LEU A 90 -5.69 -6.63 7.69
N PRO A 91 -6.05 -7.75 8.35
CA PRO A 91 -7.46 -8.14 8.55
C PRO A 91 -8.27 -7.17 9.41
N ASP A 92 -7.62 -6.35 10.24
CA ASP A 92 -8.26 -5.28 11.01
C ASP A 92 -8.47 -3.99 10.20
N GLY A 93 -8.05 -3.97 8.93
CA GLY A 93 -8.19 -2.83 8.02
C GLY A 93 -7.02 -1.84 8.08
N TYR A 94 -5.99 -2.13 8.86
CA TYR A 94 -4.77 -1.33 8.89
C TYR A 94 -3.91 -1.55 7.63
N ASP A 95 -3.38 -0.45 7.11
CA ASP A 95 -2.67 -0.42 5.83
C ASP A 95 -1.19 -0.12 6.05
N LEU A 96 -0.34 -0.97 5.48
CA LEU A 96 1.11 -0.82 5.43
C LEU A 96 1.55 -0.62 3.98
N LEU A 97 2.56 0.21 3.75
CA LEU A 97 3.20 0.31 2.44
C LEU A 97 4.39 -0.65 2.39
N GLU A 98 4.46 -1.51 1.39
CA GLU A 98 5.65 -2.28 1.07
C GLU A 98 6.40 -1.58 -0.06
N MET A 99 7.68 -1.28 0.16
CA MET A 99 8.59 -0.79 -0.87
C MET A 99 9.68 -1.83 -1.13
N ALA A 100 9.62 -2.51 -2.28
CA ALA A 100 10.65 -3.46 -2.67
C ALA A 100 11.99 -2.75 -2.88
N ILE A 101 13.08 -3.30 -2.32
CA ILE A 101 14.43 -2.77 -2.51
C ILE A 101 15.00 -3.39 -3.80
N PRO A 102 15.44 -2.57 -4.78
CA PRO A 102 15.94 -3.11 -6.05
C PRO A 102 17.16 -4.01 -5.84
N ASN A 103 17.17 -5.16 -6.51
CA ASN A 103 18.21 -6.19 -6.38
C ASN A 103 18.32 -6.82 -4.98
N SER A 104 17.23 -6.84 -4.20
CA SER A 104 17.20 -7.47 -2.88
C SER A 104 15.88 -8.22 -2.67
N ASP A 105 15.92 -9.30 -1.88
CA ASP A 105 14.73 -9.99 -1.36
C ASP A 105 14.11 -9.28 -0.13
N LEU A 106 14.59 -8.08 0.19
CA LEU A 106 14.12 -7.27 1.31
C LEU A 106 13.14 -6.19 0.81
N SER A 107 12.12 -5.94 1.62
CA SER A 107 11.17 -4.86 1.43
C SER A 107 11.17 -3.93 2.64
N ASN A 108 11.03 -2.63 2.41
CA ASN A 108 10.90 -1.66 3.48
C ASN A 108 9.41 -1.40 3.79
N PRO A 109 8.92 -1.71 5.01
CA PRO A 109 7.59 -1.33 5.44
C PRO A 109 7.56 0.18 5.74
N GLY A 110 6.75 0.90 4.98
CA GLY A 110 6.28 2.23 5.31
C GLY A 110 5.07 2.13 6.22
N PHE A 111 5.20 2.66 7.43
CA PHE A 111 4.06 2.87 8.33
C PHE A 111 3.45 4.25 8.07
N PRO A 112 2.14 4.43 8.30
CA PRO A 112 1.49 5.72 8.26
C PRO A 112 2.22 6.76 9.12
N PRO A 113 2.24 8.04 8.71
CA PRO A 113 2.85 9.10 9.52
C PRO A 113 2.14 9.30 10.86
N GLU A 114 0.87 8.90 10.96
CA GLU A 114 0.05 8.99 12.17
C GLU A 114 0.61 8.13 13.32
N ASP A 115 1.17 6.97 13.01
CA ASP A 115 1.80 6.08 14.01
C ASP A 115 3.08 6.65 14.63
N PHE A 116 3.65 7.64 13.96
CA PHE A 116 4.85 8.37 14.33
C PHE A 116 4.58 9.84 14.70
N ALA A 117 3.32 10.24 14.87
CA ALA A 117 2.99 11.62 15.23
C ALA A 117 3.49 12.01 16.64
N ASP A 118 3.69 11.04 17.54
CA ASP A 118 4.12 11.27 18.94
C ASP A 118 5.64 11.53 19.10
N ILE A 119 6.48 11.37 18.08
CA ILE A 119 7.96 11.45 18.25
C ILE A 119 8.50 12.89 18.30
N HIS A 120 7.62 13.90 18.32
CA HIS A 120 7.98 15.31 18.42
C HIS A 120 7.42 16.02 19.68
N ALA A 121 6.87 15.27 20.64
CA ALA A 121 6.36 15.81 21.91
C ALA A 121 7.43 15.84 23.02
#